data_AF-A0A401GWV3-F1
#
_entry.id   AF-A0A401GWV3-F1
#
_cell.length_a   1.000
_cell.length_b   1.000
_cell.length_c   1.000
_cell.angle_alpha   90.00
_cell.angle_beta   90.00
_cell.angle_gamma   90.00
#
_symmetry.space_group_name_H-M   'P 1'
#
loop_
_entity.id
_entity.type
_entity.pdbx_description
1 polymer ?
#
loop_
_entity_poly.entity_id
_entity_poly.type
_entity_poly.pdbx_seq_one_letter_code
_entity_poly.pdbx_strand_id
1 'polypeptide(L)'
;MAPQRLILKIGAQVMLIKNIDETLVNGSMGQVVKFLDPSDPNGSLDDELPGGKPLSKNGAAKPAKKAAEVTPWPVVDFLGPGGSRRRVVVQSESFKVELPSGEVQASRTQLPLILAWAMSIHKSQGQTLERVKVDLAKVFEKGQAYVALSRATSLDGLQVLHFDPAKVNAHPKVVEWSKTLETVPAL
;
A
#
# COMPACT_ATOMS: atom_id res chain seq x y z
N MET A 1 -10.35 5.33 -1.02
CA MET A 1 -10.66 6.20 -2.17
C MET A 1 -9.35 6.76 -2.69
N ALA A 2 -9.16 6.78 -4.00
CA ALA A 2 -7.92 7.27 -4.61
C ALA A 2 -7.78 8.80 -4.40
N PRO A 3 -6.58 9.29 -4.05
CA PRO A 3 -6.36 10.70 -3.74
C PRO A 3 -6.61 11.58 -4.98
N GLN A 4 -6.99 12.83 -4.76
CA GLN A 4 -7.19 13.78 -5.86
C GLN A 4 -5.88 14.07 -6.60
N ARG A 5 -4.78 14.21 -5.86
CA ARG A 5 -3.44 14.38 -6.40
C ARG A 5 -2.53 13.34 -5.75
N LEU A 6 -1.84 12.56 -6.58
CA LEU A 6 -0.84 11.60 -6.15
C LEU A 6 0.52 12.04 -6.70
N ILE A 7 1.47 12.31 -5.81
CA ILE A 7 2.85 12.64 -6.19
C ILE A 7 3.71 11.46 -5.77
N LEU A 8 4.43 10.87 -6.73
CA LEU A 8 5.30 9.74 -6.51
C LEU A 8 6.74 10.11 -6.87
N LYS A 9 7.68 9.41 -6.25
CA LYS A 9 9.11 9.43 -6.56
C LYS A 9 9.64 8.01 -6.46
N ILE A 10 10.77 7.74 -7.12
CA ILE A 10 11.50 6.49 -6.93
C ILE A 10 11.82 6.33 -5.44
N GLY A 11 11.61 5.13 -4.91
CA GLY A 11 11.75 4.78 -3.50
C GLY A 11 10.51 5.04 -2.64
N ALA A 12 9.45 5.67 -3.17
CA ALA A 12 8.22 5.91 -2.41
C ALA A 12 7.54 4.59 -2.03
N GLN A 13 7.23 4.43 -0.74
CA GLN A 13 6.38 3.34 -0.24
C GLN A 13 4.92 3.63 -0.57
N VAL A 14 4.27 2.67 -1.21
CA VAL A 14 2.89 2.76 -1.68
C VAL A 14 2.10 1.53 -1.27
N MET A 15 0.79 1.68 -1.21
CA MET A 15 -0.16 0.61 -0.97
C MET A 15 -1.18 0.60 -2.10
N LEU A 16 -1.48 -0.61 -2.59
CA LEU A 16 -2.51 -0.85 -3.59
C LEU A 16 -3.89 -0.71 -2.95
N ILE A 17 -4.81 0.00 -3.61
CA ILE A 17 -6.17 0.26 -3.09
C ILE A 17 -7.29 -0.37 -3.94
N LYS A 18 -6.94 -1.26 -4.87
CA LYS A 18 -7.86 -2.02 -5.72
C LYS A 18 -7.25 -3.39 -6.00
N ASN A 19 -8.05 -4.43 -6.08
CA ASN A 19 -7.55 -5.76 -6.45
C ASN A 19 -7.18 -5.74 -7.94
N ILE A 20 -5.97 -6.21 -8.26
CA ILE A 20 -5.50 -6.42 -9.63
C ILE A 20 -5.71 -7.88 -10.03
N ASP A 21 -5.28 -8.81 -9.17
CA ASP A 21 -5.42 -10.26 -9.35
C ASP A 21 -5.42 -10.99 -8.00
N GLU A 22 -5.35 -12.32 -8.04
CA GLU A 22 -5.36 -13.19 -6.85
C GLU A 22 -4.20 -12.92 -5.88
N THR A 23 -3.08 -12.38 -6.38
CA THR A 23 -1.88 -12.13 -5.58
C THR A 23 -1.75 -10.68 -5.13
N LEU A 24 -2.22 -9.74 -5.95
CA LEU A 24 -2.16 -8.30 -5.69
C LEU A 24 -3.53 -7.75 -5.35
N VAL A 25 -3.84 -7.80 -4.06
CA VAL A 25 -5.10 -7.34 -3.48
C VAL A 25 -4.97 -5.96 -2.84
N ASN A 26 -6.11 -5.32 -2.56
CA ASN A 26 -6.18 -4.11 -1.76
C ASN A 26 -5.45 -4.32 -0.42
N GLY A 27 -4.52 -3.43 -0.10
CA GLY A 27 -3.62 -3.55 1.03
C GLY A 27 -2.21 -4.03 0.67
N SER A 28 -1.97 -4.51 -0.56
CA SER A 28 -0.64 -4.94 -0.99
C SER A 28 0.35 -3.77 -0.94
N MET A 29 1.43 -3.96 -0.19
CA MET A 29 2.48 -2.96 0.01
C MET A 29 3.55 -3.10 -1.09
N GLY A 30 4.10 -1.98 -1.53
CA GLY A 30 5.16 -1.97 -2.52
C GLY A 30 5.99 -0.69 -2.53
N GLN A 31 7.06 -0.71 -3.31
CA GLN A 31 7.93 0.44 -3.50
C GLN A 31 7.99 0.84 -4.98
N VAL A 32 7.86 2.13 -5.27
CA VAL A 32 8.07 2.65 -6.63
C VAL A 32 9.53 2.51 -7.00
N VAL A 33 9.83 1.75 -8.06
CA VAL A 33 11.21 1.48 -8.49
C VAL A 33 11.64 2.33 -9.68
N LYS A 34 10.72 2.62 -10.61
CA LYS A 34 10.97 3.50 -11.76
C LYS A 34 9.66 4.03 -12.34
N PHE A 35 9.78 4.87 -13.36
CA PHE A 35 8.66 5.38 -14.14
C PHE A 35 8.92 5.04 -15.62
N LEU A 36 7.91 4.52 -16.31
CA LEU A 36 7.97 4.21 -17.74
C LEU A 36 7.19 5.25 -18.53
N ASP A 37 7.73 5.64 -19.68
CA ASP A 37 7.01 6.48 -20.64
C ASP A 37 5.98 5.62 -21.41
N PRO A 38 4.68 5.96 -21.38
CA PRO A 38 3.64 5.30 -22.17
C PRO A 38 3.94 5.24 -23.67
N SER A 39 4.78 6.14 -24.18
CA SER A 39 5.16 6.25 -25.59
C SER A 39 6.27 5.28 -25.99
N ASP A 40 6.98 4.69 -25.02
CA ASP A 40 8.02 3.68 -25.22
C ASP A 40 7.74 2.45 -24.35
N PRO A 41 6.76 1.61 -24.74
CA PRO A 41 6.36 0.43 -23.98
C PRO A 41 7.44 -0.68 -23.93
N ASN A 42 8.53 -0.54 -24.70
CA ASN A 42 9.65 -1.49 -24.72
C ASN A 42 10.72 -1.19 -23.67
N GLY A 43 10.54 -0.19 -22.80
CA GLY A 43 11.39 0.02 -21.64
C GLY A 43 11.38 -1.20 -20.71
N SER A 44 12.36 -2.10 -20.89
CA SER A 44 12.47 -3.40 -20.26
C SER A 44 12.18 -3.35 -18.77
N LEU A 45 11.24 -4.16 -18.27
CA LEU A 45 11.00 -4.31 -16.82
C LEU A 45 12.24 -4.80 -16.05
N ASP A 46 13.19 -5.35 -16.81
CA ASP A 46 14.35 -6.11 -16.38
C ASP A 46 15.62 -5.26 -16.22
N ASP A 47 15.54 -3.93 -16.40
CA ASP A 47 16.67 -3.07 -16.05
C ASP A 47 16.97 -3.22 -14.56
N GLU A 48 18.06 -3.94 -14.27
CA GLU A 48 18.66 -4.03 -12.96
C GLU A 48 18.98 -2.62 -12.44
N LEU A 49 18.87 -2.43 -11.12
CA LEU A 49 19.22 -1.17 -10.45
C LEU A 49 20.64 -0.75 -10.88
N PRO A 50 20.87 0.45 -11.44
CA PRO A 50 22.22 0.86 -11.75
C PRO A 50 22.91 1.32 -10.46
N GLY A 51 23.68 0.41 -9.87
CA GLY A 51 24.86 0.73 -9.07
C GLY A 51 26.11 1.04 -9.93
N GLY A 52 25.94 1.28 -11.23
CA GLY A 52 27.02 1.53 -12.20
C GLY A 52 27.03 2.97 -12.71
N LYS A 53 28.23 3.56 -12.77
CA LYS A 53 28.59 4.93 -13.18
C LYS A 53 27.81 5.47 -14.40
N PRO A 54 27.61 6.80 -14.52
CA PRO A 54 26.87 7.39 -15.63
C PRO A 54 27.61 7.17 -16.96
N LEU A 55 26.98 6.46 -17.90
CA LEU A 55 27.41 6.44 -19.29
C LEU A 55 26.98 7.76 -19.95
N SER A 56 27.98 8.57 -20.25
CA SER A 56 27.91 9.67 -21.22
C SER A 56 27.43 9.16 -22.57
N LYS A 57 26.35 9.75 -23.11
CA LYS A 57 26.08 9.74 -24.55
C LYS A 57 25.71 11.14 -25.01
N ASN A 58 26.68 11.74 -25.72
CA ASN A 58 26.47 12.88 -26.61
C ASN A 58 25.50 12.48 -27.72
N GLY A 59 24.42 13.25 -27.90
CA GLY A 59 23.49 13.13 -29.01
C GLY A 59 22.81 14.47 -29.26
N ALA A 60 23.03 15.03 -30.45
CA ALA A 60 22.62 16.38 -30.84
C ALA A 60 21.10 16.63 -30.70
N ALA A 61 20.76 17.79 -30.12
CA ALA A 61 19.38 18.23 -29.91
C ALA A 61 18.70 18.65 -31.22
N LYS A 62 17.53 18.07 -31.51
CA LYS A 62 16.53 18.61 -32.47
C LYS A 62 15.49 19.44 -31.71
N PRO A 63 14.92 20.51 -32.31
CA PRO A 63 14.12 21.48 -31.60
C PRO A 63 12.74 20.93 -31.22
N ALA A 64 12.33 21.23 -29.98
CA ALA A 64 11.15 20.71 -29.32
C ALA A 64 9.83 21.27 -29.90
N LYS A 65 8.94 20.37 -30.31
CA LYS A 65 7.49 20.65 -30.36
C LYS A 65 6.96 20.53 -28.92
N LYS A 66 6.14 21.49 -28.46
CA LYS A 66 5.50 21.45 -27.12
C LYS A 66 4.74 20.12 -26.95
N ALA A 67 5.37 19.18 -26.24
CA ALA A 67 4.78 17.89 -25.93
C ALA A 67 3.67 18.10 -24.88
N ALA A 68 2.51 17.48 -25.11
CA ALA A 68 1.57 17.25 -24.02
C ALA A 68 2.32 16.54 -22.89
N GLU A 69 2.16 16.97 -21.64
CA GLU A 69 2.77 16.32 -20.49
C GLU A 69 2.27 14.87 -20.40
N VAL A 70 3.02 13.94 -20.98
CA VAL A 70 2.75 12.50 -20.85
C VAL A 70 3.08 12.14 -19.40
N THR A 71 2.06 11.73 -18.63
CA THR A 71 2.27 11.28 -17.26
C THR A 71 2.82 9.86 -17.29
N PRO A 72 4.03 9.61 -16.76
CA PRO A 72 4.64 8.30 -16.84
C PRO A 72 3.99 7.31 -15.86
N TRP A 73 4.02 6.02 -16.20
CA TRP A 73 3.46 4.97 -15.36
C TRP A 73 4.47 4.51 -14.31
N PRO A 74 4.10 4.48 -13.01
CA PRO A 74 4.97 3.95 -12.00
C PRO A 74 5.10 2.44 -12.14
N VAL A 75 6.33 1.96 -12.05
CA VAL A 75 6.64 0.56 -11.84
C VAL A 75 6.82 0.35 -10.36
N VAL A 76 6.04 -0.56 -9.78
CA VAL A 76 6.03 -0.84 -8.35
C VAL A 76 6.48 -2.27 -8.11
N ASP A 77 7.39 -2.44 -7.16
CA ASP A 77 7.81 -3.74 -6.66
C ASP A 77 7.02 -4.07 -5.39
N PHE A 78 6.03 -4.95 -5.53
CA PHE A 78 5.11 -5.35 -4.46
C PHE A 78 5.65 -6.53 -3.65
N LEU A 79 5.34 -6.53 -2.36
CA LEU A 79 5.58 -7.66 -1.46
C LEU A 79 4.36 -8.58 -1.49
N GLY A 80 4.58 -9.84 -1.88
CA GLY A 80 3.61 -10.92 -1.85
C GLY A 80 3.74 -11.81 -0.62
N PRO A 81 2.85 -12.80 -0.47
CA PRO A 81 2.92 -13.78 0.62
C PRO A 81 4.28 -14.49 0.66
N GLY A 82 4.76 -14.80 1.87
CA GLY A 82 6.02 -15.53 2.07
C GLY A 82 7.28 -14.78 1.62
N GLY A 83 7.22 -13.46 1.46
CA GLY A 83 8.38 -12.64 1.05
C GLY A 83 8.64 -12.63 -0.47
N SER A 84 7.73 -13.20 -1.27
CA SER A 84 7.80 -13.09 -2.72
C SER A 84 7.74 -11.62 -3.16
N ARG A 85 8.42 -11.25 -4.24
CA ARG A 85 8.39 -9.88 -4.78
C ARG A 85 7.92 -9.91 -6.22
N ARG A 86 7.05 -8.96 -6.58
CA ARG A 86 6.49 -8.86 -7.93
C ARG A 86 6.50 -7.43 -8.43
N ARG A 87 7.19 -7.22 -9.54
CA ARG A 87 7.24 -5.94 -10.24
C ARG A 87 6.08 -5.81 -11.22
N VAL A 88 5.34 -4.71 -11.13
CA VAL A 88 4.17 -4.44 -11.97
C VAL A 88 4.17 -2.99 -12.44
N VAL A 89 3.85 -2.77 -13.72
CA VAL A 89 3.53 -1.45 -14.24
C VAL A 89 2.12 -1.10 -13.81
N VAL A 90 1.96 -0.06 -13.01
CA VAL A 90 0.66 0.32 -12.48
C VAL A 90 0.02 1.38 -13.37
N GLN A 91 -1.12 1.05 -13.96
CA GLN A 91 -1.91 1.92 -14.82
C GLN A 91 -3.10 2.53 -14.06
N SER A 92 -3.72 3.54 -14.67
CA SER A 92 -4.89 4.21 -14.08
C SER A 92 -6.12 3.32 -14.11
N GLU A 93 -6.86 3.31 -13.01
CA GLU A 93 -8.08 2.54 -12.80
C GLU A 93 -9.28 3.45 -12.57
N SER A 94 -10.47 3.01 -13.00
CA SER A 94 -11.72 3.70 -12.68
C SER A 94 -12.27 3.23 -11.33
N PHE A 95 -12.61 4.20 -10.49
CA PHE A 95 -13.28 4.07 -9.19
C PHE A 95 -14.68 4.64 -9.33
N LYS A 96 -15.71 3.80 -9.18
CA LYS A 96 -17.10 4.19 -9.34
C LYS A 96 -17.81 4.21 -7.99
N VAL A 97 -18.73 5.15 -7.82
CA VAL A 97 -19.69 5.18 -6.72
C VAL A 97 -21.04 4.87 -7.33
N GLU A 98 -21.62 3.75 -6.93
CA GLU A 98 -22.87 3.22 -7.47
C GLU A 98 -23.96 3.24 -6.39
N LEU A 99 -25.19 3.55 -6.78
CA LEU A 99 -26.36 3.38 -5.92
C LEU A 99 -26.69 1.89 -5.75
N PRO A 100 -27.51 1.50 -4.75
CA PRO A 100 -28.03 0.13 -4.66
C PRO A 100 -28.76 -0.35 -5.92
N SER A 101 -29.24 0.57 -6.77
CA SER A 101 -29.83 0.27 -8.08
C SER A 101 -28.82 -0.11 -9.17
N GLY A 102 -27.51 0.03 -8.91
CA GLY A 102 -26.43 -0.16 -9.90
C GLY A 102 -26.11 1.09 -10.74
N GLU A 103 -26.82 2.19 -10.54
CA GLU A 103 -26.57 3.44 -11.25
C GLU A 103 -25.28 4.11 -10.77
N VAL A 104 -24.37 4.44 -11.70
CA VAL A 104 -23.11 5.13 -11.41
C VAL A 104 -23.38 6.62 -11.19
N GLN A 105 -23.22 7.09 -9.95
CA GLN A 105 -23.40 8.49 -9.57
C GLN A 105 -22.15 9.33 -9.83
N ALA A 106 -20.98 8.73 -9.65
CA ALA A 106 -19.71 9.40 -9.87
C ALA A 106 -18.63 8.39 -10.24
N SER A 107 -17.64 8.81 -11.02
CA SER A 107 -16.46 8.03 -11.29
C SER A 107 -15.19 8.87 -11.22
N ARG A 108 -14.07 8.21 -10.88
CA ARG A 108 -12.74 8.81 -10.85
C ARG A 108 -11.75 7.86 -11.50
N THR A 109 -11.00 8.35 -12.47
CA THR A 109 -9.86 7.62 -13.04
C THR A 109 -8.58 8.07 -12.35
N GLN A 110 -7.87 7.14 -11.71
CA GLN A 110 -6.63 7.44 -10.97
C GLN A 110 -5.80 6.15 -10.82
N LEU A 111 -4.49 6.27 -10.60
CA LEU A 111 -3.66 5.13 -10.18
C LEU A 111 -4.24 4.50 -8.90
N PRO A 112 -4.34 3.17 -8.80
CA PRO A 112 -4.82 2.49 -7.62
C PRO A 112 -3.78 2.44 -6.48
N LEU A 113 -3.07 3.54 -6.25
CA LEU A 113 -2.00 3.66 -5.26
C LEU A 113 -2.26 4.80 -4.28
N ILE A 114 -1.79 4.61 -3.05
CA ILE A 114 -1.62 5.69 -2.06
C ILE A 114 -0.24 5.60 -1.42
N LEU A 115 0.31 6.72 -0.94
CA LEU A 115 1.52 6.71 -0.13
C LEU A 115 1.26 5.96 1.19
N ALA A 116 2.22 5.12 1.59
CA ALA A 116 2.03 4.15 2.67
C ALA A 116 3.13 4.14 3.72
N TRP A 117 3.86 5.25 3.88
CA TRP A 117 4.80 5.44 4.99
C TRP A 117 4.12 5.50 6.36
N ALA A 118 2.91 6.03 6.38
CA ALA A 118 2.06 6.07 7.55
C ALA A 118 0.63 5.76 7.12
N MET A 119 -0.07 4.98 7.92
CA MET A 119 -1.48 4.66 7.73
C MET A 119 -2.18 4.61 9.09
N SER A 120 -3.50 4.78 9.08
CA SER A 120 -4.28 4.61 10.30
C SER A 120 -4.39 3.12 10.67
N ILE A 121 -4.59 2.84 11.96
CA ILE A 121 -4.78 1.49 12.47
C ILE A 121 -5.94 0.79 11.74
N HIS A 122 -7.05 1.51 11.50
CA HIS A 122 -8.19 1.02 10.73
C HIS A 122 -7.82 0.57 9.31
N LYS A 123 -6.89 1.27 8.65
CA LYS A 123 -6.44 0.89 7.30
C LYS A 123 -5.51 -0.33 7.32
N SER A 124 -4.77 -0.53 8.41
CA SER A 124 -3.90 -1.69 8.57
C SER A 124 -4.64 -2.98 8.96
N GLN A 125 -5.93 -2.92 9.30
CA GLN A 125 -6.69 -4.07 9.77
C GLN A 125 -6.68 -5.20 8.71
N GLY A 126 -6.34 -6.41 9.15
CA GLY A 126 -6.23 -7.58 8.26
C GLY A 126 -4.92 -7.66 7.48
N GLN A 127 -4.04 -6.66 7.57
CA GLN A 127 -2.72 -6.70 6.94
C GLN A 127 -1.69 -7.37 7.85
N THR A 128 -0.65 -7.91 7.22
CA THR A 128 0.52 -8.48 7.87
C THR A 128 1.74 -7.65 7.47
N LEU A 129 2.44 -7.09 8.44
CA LEU A 129 3.53 -6.13 8.23
C LEU A 129 4.83 -6.68 8.82
N GLU A 130 5.90 -6.69 8.03
CA GLU A 130 7.22 -7.17 8.46
C GLU A 130 7.87 -6.25 9.49
N ARG A 131 7.80 -4.94 9.24
CA ARG A 131 8.38 -3.91 10.10
C ARG A 131 7.39 -2.78 10.30
N VAL A 132 7.04 -2.50 11.55
CA VAL A 132 6.06 -1.47 11.87
C VAL A 132 6.49 -0.67 13.10
N LYS A 133 6.32 0.65 13.00
CA LYS A 133 6.41 1.58 14.12
C LYS A 133 4.99 2.01 14.50
N VAL A 134 4.57 1.68 15.71
CA VAL A 134 3.23 1.94 16.22
C VAL A 134 3.30 3.03 17.29
N ASP A 135 2.60 4.13 17.08
CA ASP A 135 2.42 5.19 18.07
C ASP A 135 1.07 5.02 18.78
N LEU A 136 1.12 4.72 20.08
CA LEU A 136 -0.08 4.46 20.88
C LEU A 136 -0.66 5.71 21.55
N ALA A 137 0.00 6.88 21.44
CA ALA A 137 -0.48 8.12 22.05
C ALA A 137 -1.92 8.48 21.62
N LYS A 138 -2.26 8.19 20.36
CA LYS A 138 -3.55 8.52 19.75
C LYS A 138 -4.55 7.36 19.75
N VAL A 139 -4.28 6.26 20.45
CA VAL A 139 -5.27 5.20 20.61
C VAL A 139 -6.39 5.69 21.53
N PHE A 140 -7.64 5.53 21.11
CA PHE A 140 -8.81 5.95 21.89
C PHE A 140 -9.90 4.86 21.98
N GLU A 141 -9.94 3.94 21.03
CA GLU A 141 -10.93 2.86 21.01
C GLU A 141 -10.44 1.57 21.68
N LYS A 142 -11.38 0.84 22.30
CA LYS A 142 -11.11 -0.45 22.91
C LYS A 142 -10.70 -1.47 21.84
N GLY A 143 -9.63 -2.23 22.08
CA GLY A 143 -9.08 -3.19 21.14
C GLY A 143 -8.22 -2.60 20.02
N GLN A 144 -8.17 -1.28 19.83
CA GLN A 144 -7.42 -0.65 18.75
C GLN A 144 -5.89 -0.82 18.93
N ALA A 145 -5.39 -0.77 20.17
CA ALA A 145 -4.00 -1.09 20.48
C ALA A 145 -3.65 -2.53 20.05
N TYR A 146 -4.51 -3.50 20.36
CA TYR A 146 -4.33 -4.89 19.95
C TYR A 146 -4.32 -5.03 18.42
N VAL A 147 -5.24 -4.38 17.72
CA VAL A 147 -5.27 -4.41 16.24
C VAL A 147 -3.95 -3.91 15.67
N ALA A 148 -3.42 -2.79 16.18
CA ALA A 148 -2.17 -2.21 15.70
C ALA A 148 -0.95 -3.11 15.95
N LEU A 149 -0.82 -3.66 17.16
CA LEU A 149 0.31 -4.50 17.54
C LEU A 149 0.29 -5.85 16.83
N SER A 150 -0.90 -6.45 16.67
CA SER A 150 -1.08 -7.74 15.97
C SER A 150 -0.82 -7.68 14.46
N ARG A 151 -0.52 -6.51 13.88
CA ARG A 151 -0.11 -6.42 12.47
C ARG A 151 1.34 -6.84 12.26
N ALA A 152 2.18 -6.71 13.28
CA ALA A 152 3.58 -7.10 13.20
C ALA A 152 3.72 -8.63 13.12
N THR A 153 4.57 -9.11 12.22
CA THR A 153 4.90 -10.54 12.09
C THR A 153 5.82 -11.06 13.20
N SER A 154 6.62 -10.18 13.79
CA SER A 154 7.60 -10.50 14.82
C SER A 154 7.78 -9.35 15.79
N LEU A 155 8.24 -9.64 17.01
CA LEU A 155 8.61 -8.62 17.98
C LEU A 155 9.82 -7.80 17.53
N ASP A 156 10.78 -8.42 16.85
CA ASP A 156 11.96 -7.72 16.30
C ASP A 156 11.58 -6.69 15.23
N GLY A 157 10.49 -6.94 14.50
CA GLY A 157 9.93 -6.02 13.51
C GLY A 157 9.04 -4.92 14.12
N LEU A 158 8.80 -4.92 15.42
CA LEU A 158 7.84 -4.02 16.08
C LEU A 158 8.56 -2.99 16.94
N GLN A 159 8.28 -1.71 16.67
CA GLN A 159 8.65 -0.61 17.57
C GLN A 159 7.40 0.08 18.11
N VAL A 160 7.26 0.16 19.44
CA VAL A 160 6.14 0.83 20.12
C VAL A 160 6.59 2.17 20.68
N LEU A 161 5.81 3.23 20.42
CA LEU A 161 6.01 4.57 20.97
C LEU A 161 4.85 4.95 21.89
N HIS A 162 5.14 5.73 22.93
CA HIS A 162 4.16 6.27 23.90
C HIS A 162 3.22 5.19 24.47
N PHE A 163 3.79 4.07 24.92
CA PHE A 163 3.03 3.01 25.54
C PHE A 163 2.39 3.48 26.85
N ASP A 164 1.09 3.23 26.97
CA ASP A 164 0.31 3.45 28.18
C ASP A 164 -0.54 2.19 28.43
N PRO A 165 -0.33 1.46 29.55
CA PRO A 165 -1.12 0.29 29.91
C PRO A 165 -2.63 0.53 29.90
N ALA A 166 -3.10 1.74 30.25
CA ALA A 166 -4.53 2.06 30.27
C ALA A 166 -5.20 1.99 28.88
N LYS A 167 -4.40 2.10 27.81
CA LYS A 167 -4.84 2.00 26.41
C LYS A 167 -5.02 0.56 25.95
N VAL A 168 -4.51 -0.42 26.69
CA VAL A 168 -4.66 -1.84 26.39
C VAL A 168 -5.90 -2.36 27.11
N ASN A 169 -7.05 -2.16 26.47
CA ASN A 169 -8.33 -2.58 27.04
C ASN A 169 -9.24 -3.22 25.98
N ALA A 170 -10.15 -4.07 26.45
CA ALA A 170 -11.18 -4.72 25.66
C ALA A 170 -12.56 -4.25 26.14
N HIS A 171 -13.56 -4.31 25.25
CA HIS A 171 -14.92 -3.97 25.63
C HIS A 171 -15.51 -5.02 26.60
N PRO A 172 -16.11 -4.64 27.74
CA PRO A 172 -16.61 -5.59 28.74
C PRO A 172 -17.54 -6.67 28.17
N LYS A 173 -18.48 -6.28 27.29
CA LYS A 173 -19.35 -7.24 26.58
C LYS A 173 -18.60 -8.29 25.76
N VAL A 174 -17.46 -7.93 25.16
CA VAL A 174 -16.64 -8.89 24.39
C VAL A 174 -15.92 -9.85 25.32
N VAL A 175 -15.47 -9.37 26.48
CA VAL A 175 -14.86 -10.21 27.53
C VAL A 175 -15.88 -11.17 28.14
N GLU A 176 -17.12 -10.72 28.34
CA GLU A 176 -18.21 -11.57 28.84
C GLU A 176 -18.60 -12.62 27.79
N TRP A 177 -18.80 -12.20 26.55
CA TRP A 177 -19.07 -13.10 25.43
C TRP A 177 -17.95 -14.12 25.22
N SER A 178 -16.66 -13.73 25.35
CA SER A 178 -15.56 -14.68 25.16
C SER A 178 -15.57 -15.82 26.18
N LYS A 179 -16.16 -15.62 27.37
CA LYS A 179 -16.30 -16.66 28.40
C LYS A 179 -17.38 -17.68 28.08
N THR A 180 -18.32 -17.35 27.19
CA THR A 180 -19.36 -18.29 26.75
C THR A 180 -18.90 -19.19 25.60
N LEU A 181 -17.68 -18.98 25.08
CA LEU A 181 -17.12 -19.78 24.00
C LEU A 181 -16.56 -21.08 24.56
N GLU A 182 -17.04 -22.21 24.03
CA GLU A 182 -16.46 -23.53 24.31
C GLU A 182 -15.28 -23.78 23.35
N THR A 183 -14.20 -24.33 23.88
CA THR A 183 -13.07 -24.77 23.05
C THR A 183 -13.36 -26.18 22.55
N VAL A 184 -13.68 -26.29 21.26
CA VAL A 184 -13.76 -27.60 20.60
C VAL A 184 -12.32 -28.07 20.35
N PRO A 185 -11.90 -29.24 20.86
CA PRO A 185 -10.58 -29.79 20.58
C PRO A 185 -10.37 -29.93 19.06
N ALA A 186 -9.20 -29.54 18.57
CA ALA A 186 -8.84 -29.79 17.18
C ALA A 186 -8.78 -31.31 16.93
N LEU A 187 -9.47 -31.77 15.87
CA LEU A 187 -9.44 -33.16 15.38
C LEU A 187 -8.05 -33.55 14.87
#